data_AF-B7PXH5-F1
#
_entry.id   AF-B7PXH5-F1
#
_cell.length_a   1.000
_cell.length_b   1.000
_cell.length_c   1.000
_cell.angle_alpha   90.00
_cell.angle_beta   90.00
_cell.angle_gamma   90.00
#
_symmetry.space_group_name_H-M   'P 1'
#
loop_
_entity.id
_entity.type
_entity.pdbx_description
1 polymer ?
#
loop_
_entity_poly.entity_id
_entity_poly.type
_entity_poly.pdbx_seq_one_letter_code
_entity_poly.pdbx_strand_id
1 'polypeptide(L)'
;LVHFTSHAFSITIDPADSNVRAKNVQGPLPPFDRNKHAHVIENQFCYICEVKVGNRSKHCSTCNKCIEKFDHHCKWLNNCVGIRNYRY
;
A
#
# COMPACT_ATOMS: atom_id res chain seq x y z
N LEU A 1 6.96 23.56 -14.94
CA LEU A 1 6.28 23.83 -13.64
C LEU A 1 5.26 22.73 -13.30
N VAL A 2 4.27 22.46 -14.17
CA VAL A 2 3.20 21.46 -13.93
C VAL A 2 3.73 20.03 -13.72
N HIS A 3 4.72 19.59 -14.50
CA HIS A 3 5.33 18.27 -14.32
C HIS A 3 6.05 18.11 -12.98
N PHE A 4 6.70 19.16 -12.49
CA PHE A 4 7.39 19.12 -11.19
C PHE A 4 6.39 19.05 -10.04
N THR A 5 5.31 19.83 -10.11
CA THR A 5 4.27 19.80 -9.09
C THR A 5 3.54 18.46 -9.05
N SER A 6 3.22 17.89 -10.21
CA SER A 6 2.52 16.62 -10.28
C SER A 6 3.37 15.49 -9.70
N HIS A 7 4.64 15.41 -10.11
CA HIS A 7 5.62 14.46 -9.55
C HIS A 7 5.80 14.62 -8.04
N ALA A 8 5.89 15.85 -7.54
CA ALA A 8 6.01 16.12 -6.11
C ALA A 8 4.80 15.58 -5.32
N PHE A 9 3.58 15.72 -5.85
CA PHE A 9 2.39 15.16 -5.21
C PHE A 9 2.36 13.63 -5.28
N SER A 10 2.77 13.01 -6.39
CA SER A 10 2.77 11.54 -6.52
C SER A 10 3.73 10.87 -5.52
N ILE A 11 4.85 11.51 -5.18
CA ILE A 11 5.84 10.97 -4.24
C ILE A 11 5.54 11.29 -2.77
N THR A 12 4.89 12.41 -2.46
CA THR A 12 4.66 12.85 -1.07
C THR A 12 3.36 12.32 -0.47
N ILE A 13 2.37 12.00 -1.29
CA ILE A 13 1.11 11.43 -0.81
C ILE A 13 1.34 9.96 -0.46
N ASP A 14 1.08 9.58 0.80
CA ASP A 14 1.03 8.17 1.18
C ASP A 14 -0.20 7.48 0.55
N PRO A 15 0.02 6.52 -0.37
CA PRO A 15 -1.06 5.83 -1.06
C PRO A 15 -1.60 4.62 -0.26
N ALA A 16 -1.07 4.35 0.93
CA ALA A 16 -1.48 3.23 1.77
C ALA A 16 -2.99 3.20 2.01
N ASP A 17 -3.54 2.02 2.26
CA ASP A 17 -4.92 1.81 2.67
C ASP A 17 -5.28 2.64 3.92
N SER A 18 -6.52 3.12 4.03
CA SER A 18 -6.94 3.98 5.15
C SER A 18 -6.72 3.33 6.51
N ASN A 19 -6.96 2.03 6.62
CA ASN A 19 -6.78 1.32 7.88
C ASN A 19 -5.29 1.04 8.16
N VAL A 20 -4.47 0.90 7.13
CA VAL A 20 -3.01 0.82 7.29
C VAL A 20 -2.46 2.15 7.80
N ARG A 21 -2.91 3.28 7.26
CA ARG A 21 -2.51 4.62 7.75
C ARG A 21 -2.99 4.90 9.17
N ALA A 22 -4.19 4.43 9.51
CA ALA A 22 -4.77 4.60 10.85
C ALA A 22 -4.13 3.68 11.89
N LYS A 23 -3.56 2.54 11.47
CA LYS A 23 -2.87 1.61 12.36
C LYS A 23 -1.52 2.20 12.78
N ASN A 24 -1.32 2.34 14.08
CA ASN A 24 0.00 2.61 14.65
C ASN A 24 0.79 1.31 14.65
N VAL A 25 1.52 1.04 13.56
CA VAL A 25 2.40 -0.14 13.48
C VAL A 25 3.64 0.12 14.33
N GLN A 26 3.85 -0.70 15.35
CA GLN A 26 5.03 -0.67 16.20
C GLN A 26 5.92 -1.86 15.84
N GLY A 27 7.12 -1.56 15.35
CA GLY A 27 8.11 -2.58 15.01
C GLY A 27 8.00 -3.13 13.57
N PRO A 28 8.82 -4.14 13.23
CA PRO A 28 8.83 -4.74 11.90
C PRO A 28 7.55 -5.55 11.65
N LEU A 29 7.07 -5.52 10.40
CA LEU A 29 5.94 -6.35 10.00
C LEU A 29 6.31 -7.85 10.00
N PRO A 30 5.38 -8.74 10.37
CA PRO A 30 5.64 -10.17 10.35
C PRO A 30 5.89 -10.68 8.92
N PRO A 31 6.70 -11.74 8.76
CA PRO A 31 6.81 -12.43 7.48
C PRO A 31 5.49 -13.12 7.13
N PHE A 32 5.19 -13.22 5.83
CA PHE A 32 4.02 -13.97 5.38
C PHE A 32 4.27 -15.47 5.41
N ASP A 33 3.42 -16.21 6.14
CA ASP A 33 3.47 -17.66 6.23
C ASP A 33 2.50 -18.32 5.23
N ARG A 34 3.05 -18.85 4.14
CA ARG A 34 2.30 -19.55 3.07
C ARG A 34 1.68 -20.87 3.51
N ASN A 35 2.09 -21.43 4.65
CA ASN A 35 1.48 -22.66 5.17
C ASN A 35 0.18 -22.37 5.93
N LYS A 36 0.00 -21.13 6.42
CA LYS A 36 -1.19 -20.70 7.16
C LYS A 36 -2.24 -20.03 6.27
N HIS A 37 -1.79 -19.28 5.28
CA HIS A 37 -2.65 -18.49 4.40
C HIS A 37 -2.25 -18.72 2.94
N ALA A 38 -3.24 -18.90 2.07
CA ALA A 38 -3.02 -19.04 0.63
C ALA A 38 -2.64 -17.69 0.00
N HIS A 39 -3.21 -16.60 0.53
CA HIS A 39 -2.97 -15.24 0.04
C HIS A 39 -2.63 -14.27 1.15
N VAL A 40 -1.85 -13.23 0.81
CA VAL A 40 -1.50 -12.15 1.77
C VAL A 40 -2.73 -11.45 2.30
N ILE A 41 -3.76 -11.33 1.45
CA ILE A 41 -5.05 -10.75 1.81
C ILE A 41 -6.13 -11.81 1.58
N GLU A 42 -6.88 -12.16 2.62
CA GLU A 42 -8.05 -13.04 2.55
C GLU A 42 -9.20 -12.38 3.30
N ASN A 43 -10.42 -12.44 2.76
CA ASN A 43 -11.61 -11.84 3.38
C ASN A 43 -11.40 -10.38 3.83
N GLN A 44 -10.70 -9.60 3.00
CA GLN A 44 -10.35 -8.20 3.27
C GLN A 44 -9.46 -8.01 4.51
N PHE A 45 -8.70 -9.00 4.94
CA PHE A 45 -7.69 -8.87 6.00
C PHE A 45 -6.31 -9.15 5.45
N CYS A 46 -5.37 -8.23 5.64
CA CYS A 46 -3.96 -8.44 5.28
C CYS A 46 -3.21 -9.06 6.46
N TYR A 47 -2.60 -10.22 6.25
CA TYR A 47 -1.85 -10.93 7.30
C TYR A 47 -0.44 -10.41 7.54
N ILE A 48 0.09 -9.56 6.64
CA ILE A 48 1.37 -8.87 6.86
C ILE A 48 1.13 -7.55 7.59
N CYS A 49 0.19 -6.73 7.11
CA CYS A 49 -0.15 -5.47 7.77
C CYS A 49 -0.98 -5.68 9.06
N GLU A 50 -1.50 -6.89 9.26
CA GLU A 50 -2.43 -7.33 10.31
C GLU A 50 -3.55 -6.31 10.55
N VAL A 51 -4.29 -6.01 9.49
CA VAL A 51 -5.40 -5.07 9.51
C VAL A 51 -6.41 -5.41 8.41
N LYS A 52 -7.69 -5.07 8.64
CA LYS A 52 -8.68 -5.09 7.57
C LYS A 52 -8.35 -4.01 6.54
N VAL A 53 -8.48 -4.33 5.27
CA VAL A 53 -8.20 -3.44 4.14
C VAL A 53 -9.41 -3.36 3.22
N GLY A 54 -9.46 -2.37 2.34
CA GLY A 54 -10.54 -2.24 1.36
C GLY A 54 -10.59 -3.39 0.34
N ASN A 55 -11.78 -3.62 -0.24
CA ASN A 55 -12.02 -4.66 -1.24
C ASN A 55 -11.09 -4.62 -2.48
N ARG A 56 -10.54 -3.45 -2.80
CA ARG A 56 -9.62 -3.25 -3.93
C ARG A 56 -8.17 -3.01 -3.50
N SER A 57 -7.87 -3.21 -2.23
CA SER A 57 -6.53 -3.00 -1.71
C SER A 57 -5.64 -4.21 -2.02
N LYS A 58 -4.37 -3.95 -2.33
CA LYS A 58 -3.35 -5.00 -2.55
C LYS A 58 -2.12 -4.69 -1.73
N HIS A 59 -1.43 -5.73 -1.26
CA HIS A 59 -0.16 -5.57 -0.55
C HIS A 59 0.98 -5.40 -1.56
N CYS A 60 1.70 -4.29 -1.48
CA CYS A 60 2.96 -4.13 -2.21
C CYS A 60 4.09 -4.71 -1.36
N SER A 61 4.75 -5.77 -1.85
CA SER A 61 5.91 -6.35 -1.15
C SER A 61 7.09 -5.39 -1.10
N THR A 62 7.31 -4.57 -2.13
CA THR A 62 8.41 -3.59 -2.19
C THR A 62 8.26 -2.48 -1.14
N CYS A 63 7.05 -1.91 -1.00
CA CYS A 63 6.79 -0.88 0.01
C CYS A 63 6.34 -1.44 1.37
N ASN A 64 6.18 -2.77 1.45
CA ASN A 64 5.67 -3.51 2.59
C ASN A 64 4.41 -2.92 3.25
N LYS A 65 3.42 -2.54 2.43
CA LYS A 65 2.14 -1.97 2.91
C LYS A 65 1.02 -2.21 1.92
N CYS A 66 -0.21 -2.30 2.41
CA CYS A 66 -1.39 -2.34 1.52
C CYS A 66 -1.70 -0.96 0.96
N ILE A 67 -2.02 -0.91 -0.33
CA ILE A 67 -2.33 0.30 -1.09
C ILE A 67 -3.79 0.25 -1.53
N GLU A 68 -4.54 1.34 -1.30
CA GLU A 68 -5.95 1.42 -1.68
C GLU A 68 -6.11 1.56 -3.20
N LYS A 69 -6.92 0.67 -3.81
CA LYS A 69 -7.09 0.54 -5.27
C LYS A 69 -5.71 0.57 -5.97
N PHE A 70 -4.85 -0.35 -5.55
CA PHE A 70 -3.49 -0.47 -6.05
C PHE A 70 -3.46 -0.60 -7.57
N ASP A 71 -2.70 0.28 -8.21
CA ASP A 71 -2.37 0.18 -9.63
C ASP A 71 -1.01 -0.53 -9.78
N HIS A 72 0.07 0.16 -9.40
CA HIS A 72 1.42 -0.39 -9.50
C HIS A 72 2.39 0.20 -8.46
N HIS A 73 3.55 -0.44 -8.30
CA HIS A 73 4.71 0.17 -7.65
C HIS A 73 5.58 0.82 -8.73
N CYS A 74 5.74 2.14 -8.68
CA CYS A 74 6.52 2.88 -9.66
C CYS A 74 7.98 3.00 -9.20
N LYS A 75 8.89 2.37 -9.95
CA LYS A 75 10.33 2.41 -9.65
C LYS A 75 10.90 3.83 -9.73
N TRP A 76 10.38 4.64 -10.65
CA TRP A 76 10.83 6.01 -10.87
C TRP A 76 10.41 6.97 -9.76
N LEU A 77 9.25 6.73 -9.16
CA LEU A 77 8.76 7.48 -8.01
C LEU A 77 9.32 6.94 -6.68
N ASN A 78 9.86 5.71 -6.70
CA ASN A 78 10.13 4.91 -5.51
C ASN A 78 8.91 4.88 -4.56
N ASN A 79 7.71 4.86 -5.13
CA ASN A 79 6.45 4.91 -4.39
C ASN A 79 5.39 4.07 -5.12
N CYS A 80 4.36 3.66 -4.38
CA CYS A 80 3.20 3.04 -4.99
C CYS A 80 2.30 4.09 -5.64
N VAL A 81 1.58 3.68 -6.67
CA VAL A 81 0.48 4.43 -7.25
C VAL A 81 -0.82 3.70 -6.91
N GLY A 82 -1.72 4.43 -6.27
CA GLY A 82 -3.06 3.98 -5.90
C GLY A 82 -4.03 5.15 -5.96
N ILE A 83 -5.26 4.97 -5.48
CA ILE A 83 -6.32 5.99 -5.68
C ILE A 83 -5.97 7.38 -5.17
N ARG A 84 -5.17 7.46 -4.09
CA ARG A 84 -4.85 8.72 -3.43
C ARG A 84 -3.88 9.58 -4.22
N ASN A 85 -2.98 8.95 -4.99
CA ASN A 85 -1.97 9.67 -5.76
C ASN A 85 -2.09 9.48 -7.28
N TYR A 86 -3.09 8.74 -7.77
CA TYR A 86 -3.28 8.43 -9.19
C TYR A 86 -3.43 9.64 -10.12
N ARG A 87 -3.97 10.75 -9.61
CA ARG A 87 -4.27 11.95 -10.41
C ARG A 87 -3.11 12.94 -10.51
N TYR A 88 -1.99 12.65 -9.86
CA TYR A 88 -0.85 13.54 -9.77
C TYR A 88 0.36 12.94 -10.49
#